data_AF-A0AAQ4ER66-F1
#
_entry.id   AF-A0AAQ4ER66-F1
#
_cell.length_a   1.000
_cell.length_b   1.000
_cell.length_c   1.000
_cell.angle_alpha   90.00
_cell.angle_beta   90.00
_cell.angle_gamma   90.00
#
_symmetry.space_group_name_H-M   'P 1'
#
loop_
_entity.id
_entity.type
_entity.pdbx_description
1 polymer ?
#
loop_
_entity_poly.entity_id
_entity_poly.type
_entity_poly.pdbx_seq_one_letter_code
_entity_poly.pdbx_strand_id
1 'polypeptide(L)'
;MKENLSFPHSSVHLEDTVFDRDVEKAFMKFSQKMFEEKTMPSLLVSNQVGNMYTPSLYSCLASYVASFSVSQLAGKRIGMFSYGSGLAATLFSLCVTTDVGPNSPLHDLHASLVDLRARLAQRRKVAPPEFAVIMKLREETHHQAPYTPVGPLDDLFPGTWYLASVDSMHRRHYQRLPIASINGKAPVATTLKEFNSSEVTTNGQAIAHET
;
A
#
# COMPACT_ATOMS: atom_id res chain seq x y z
N MET A 1 8.47 -34.97 12.73
CA MET A 1 7.60 -35.72 11.81
C MET A 1 8.05 -35.42 10.40
N LYS A 2 8.80 -36.32 9.78
CA LYS A 2 9.08 -36.30 8.34
C LYS A 2 7.94 -37.08 7.69
N GLU A 3 6.86 -36.40 7.32
CA GLU A 3 5.93 -37.00 6.38
C GLU A 3 6.63 -37.03 5.02
N ASN A 4 7.05 -38.23 4.62
CA ASN A 4 7.53 -38.51 3.28
C ASN A 4 6.34 -38.35 2.33
N LEU A 5 6.18 -37.16 1.77
CA LEU A 5 5.42 -37.00 0.55
C LEU A 5 6.15 -37.76 -0.55
N SER A 6 5.66 -38.95 -0.86
CA SER A 6 5.84 -39.56 -2.17
C SER A 6 5.26 -38.57 -3.19
N PHE A 7 6.11 -37.73 -3.75
CA PHE A 7 5.73 -36.78 -4.81
C PHE A 7 5.83 -37.50 -6.15
N PRO A 8 4.73 -37.74 -6.88
CA PRO A 8 4.77 -38.25 -8.26
C PRO A 8 5.32 -37.23 -9.28
N HIS A 9 5.95 -36.15 -8.81
CA HIS A 9 6.41 -35.02 -9.62
C HIS A 9 7.92 -34.77 -9.50
N SER A 10 8.73 -35.75 -9.06
CA SER A 10 10.19 -35.57 -8.94
C SER A 10 10.91 -35.30 -10.27
N SER A 11 10.20 -35.46 -11.40
CA SER A 11 10.70 -35.25 -12.77
C SER A 11 10.05 -34.07 -13.51
N VAL A 12 9.32 -33.17 -12.82
CA VAL A 12 8.69 -32.01 -13.48
C VAL A 12 9.62 -30.79 -13.47
N HIS A 13 9.63 -30.04 -14.57
CA HIS A 13 10.35 -28.77 -14.67
C HIS A 13 9.44 -27.62 -14.22
N LEU A 14 10.01 -26.58 -13.59
CA LEU A 14 9.22 -25.50 -12.99
C LEU A 14 8.34 -24.78 -14.02
N GLU A 15 8.89 -24.54 -15.21
CA GLU A 15 8.22 -23.92 -16.36
C GLU A 15 6.97 -24.69 -16.82
N ASP A 16 6.96 -26.01 -16.67
CA ASP A 16 5.83 -26.85 -17.07
C ASP A 16 4.71 -26.87 -16.01
N THR A 17 5.01 -26.42 -14.78
CA THR A 17 4.07 -26.50 -13.65
C THR A 17 3.20 -25.26 -13.44
N VAL A 18 3.45 -24.16 -14.15
CA VAL A 18 2.81 -22.85 -13.90
C VAL A 18 1.27 -22.92 -13.95
N PHE A 19 0.72 -23.78 -14.80
CA PHE A 19 -0.72 -23.97 -14.97
C PHE A 19 -1.20 -25.40 -14.65
N ASP A 20 -0.34 -26.22 -14.04
CA ASP A 20 -0.67 -27.58 -13.65
C ASP A 20 -1.51 -27.56 -12.36
N ARG A 21 -2.79 -27.92 -12.47
CA ARG A 21 -3.75 -27.91 -11.35
C ARG A 21 -3.47 -28.98 -10.31
N ASP A 22 -2.89 -30.11 -10.69
CA ASP A 22 -2.56 -31.18 -9.75
C ASP A 22 -1.36 -30.78 -8.90
N VAL A 23 -0.36 -30.14 -9.53
CA VAL A 23 0.78 -29.53 -8.82
C VAL A 23 0.29 -28.39 -7.91
N GLU A 24 -0.53 -27.46 -8.41
CA GLU A 24 -1.10 -26.37 -7.60
C GLU A 24 -1.79 -26.92 -6.35
N LYS A 25 -2.72 -27.87 -6.51
CA LYS A 25 -3.51 -28.44 -5.42
C LYS A 25 -2.62 -29.16 -4.39
N ALA A 26 -1.63 -29.93 -4.85
CA ALA A 26 -0.71 -30.63 -3.98
C ALA A 26 0.12 -29.65 -3.12
N PHE A 27 0.69 -28.61 -3.74
CA PHE A 27 1.53 -27.64 -3.04
C PHE A 27 0.74 -26.64 -2.19
N MET A 28 -0.49 -26.27 -2.57
CA MET A 28 -1.39 -25.50 -1.70
C MET A 28 -1.71 -26.25 -0.41
N LYS A 29 -2.06 -27.55 -0.52
CA LYS A 29 -2.33 -28.39 0.66
C LYS A 29 -1.08 -28.54 1.53
N PHE A 30 0.07 -28.82 0.91
CA PHE A 30 1.33 -28.99 1.62
C PHE A 30 1.77 -27.72 2.36
N SER A 31 1.62 -26.55 1.72
CA SER A 31 2.08 -25.27 2.26
C SER A 31 1.08 -24.57 3.18
N GLN A 32 -0.14 -25.11 3.34
CA GLN A 32 -1.24 -24.45 4.06
C GLN A 32 -0.82 -23.89 5.43
N LYS A 33 -0.25 -24.72 6.30
CA LYS A 33 0.19 -24.29 7.64
C LYS A 33 1.25 -23.19 7.56
N MET A 34 2.19 -23.30 6.62
CA MET A 34 3.23 -22.29 6.43
C MET A 34 2.64 -20.96 5.94
N PHE A 35 1.66 -21.01 5.04
CA PHE A 35 0.94 -19.84 4.55
C PHE A 35 0.16 -19.16 5.68
N GLU A 36 -0.58 -19.91 6.48
CA GLU A 36 -1.35 -19.40 7.63
C GLU A 36 -0.45 -18.69 8.66
N GLU A 37 0.75 -19.23 8.92
CA GLU A 37 1.70 -18.67 9.88
C GLU A 37 2.52 -17.50 9.33
N LYS A 38 2.95 -17.57 8.06
CA LYS A 38 3.96 -16.64 7.51
C LYS A 38 3.40 -15.59 6.56
N THR A 39 2.26 -15.83 5.93
CA THR A 39 1.75 -15.01 4.82
C THR A 39 0.36 -14.47 5.09
N MET A 40 -0.59 -15.27 5.58
CA MET A 40 -1.97 -14.84 5.84
C MET A 40 -2.07 -13.54 6.68
N PRO A 41 -1.26 -13.33 7.74
CA PRO A 41 -1.30 -12.08 8.52
C PRO A 41 -0.94 -10.83 7.71
N SER A 42 -0.22 -10.97 6.59
CA SER A 42 0.11 -9.85 5.71
C SER A 42 -1.03 -9.48 4.75
N LEU A 43 -2.13 -10.23 4.69
CA LEU A 43 -3.12 -10.07 3.62
C LEU A 43 -4.33 -9.19 3.98
N LEU A 44 -4.39 -8.64 5.21
CA LEU A 44 -5.53 -7.84 5.67
C LEU A 44 -5.87 -6.69 4.71
N VAL A 45 -4.91 -5.79 4.43
CA VAL A 45 -5.17 -4.63 3.57
C VAL A 45 -5.45 -5.06 2.14
N SER A 46 -4.68 -6.00 1.59
CA SER A 46 -4.91 -6.51 0.22
C SER A 46 -6.29 -7.12 0.05
N ASN A 47 -6.78 -7.89 1.04
CA ASN A 47 -8.14 -8.44 1.03
C ASN A 47 -9.23 -7.36 1.11
N GLN A 48 -8.98 -6.30 1.89
CA GLN A 48 -9.99 -5.27 2.19
C GLN A 48 -9.98 -4.08 1.22
N VAL A 49 -8.88 -3.86 0.48
CA VAL A 49 -8.69 -2.71 -0.42
C VAL A 49 -8.49 -3.15 -1.87
N GLY A 50 -7.94 -4.34 -2.11
CA GLY A 50 -7.58 -4.82 -3.44
C GLY A 50 -6.17 -4.38 -3.87
N ASN A 51 -5.90 -4.49 -5.17
CA ASN A 51 -4.58 -4.17 -5.73
C ASN A 51 -4.33 -2.66 -5.74
N MET A 52 -3.27 -2.23 -5.07
CA MET A 52 -2.83 -0.83 -5.03
C MET A 52 -1.60 -0.56 -5.91
N TYR A 53 -1.20 -1.49 -6.77
CA TYR A 53 0.03 -1.45 -7.57
C TYR A 53 1.29 -1.40 -6.70
N THR A 54 2.15 -0.39 -6.87
CA THR A 54 3.45 -0.28 -6.21
C THR A 54 3.39 -0.37 -4.67
N PRO A 55 2.42 0.24 -3.95
CA PRO A 55 2.28 0.06 -2.50
C PRO A 55 1.72 -1.29 -2.05
N SER A 56 1.26 -2.19 -2.93
CA SER A 56 0.64 -3.47 -2.52
C SER A 56 1.54 -4.28 -1.59
N LEU A 57 2.82 -4.45 -1.94
CA LEU A 57 3.78 -5.17 -1.10
C LEU A 57 3.98 -4.51 0.28
N TYR A 58 4.05 -3.18 0.32
CA TYR A 58 4.28 -2.44 1.56
C TYR A 58 3.03 -2.37 2.45
N SER A 59 1.84 -2.43 1.86
CA SER A 59 0.60 -2.62 2.62
C SER A 59 0.49 -4.02 3.23
N CYS A 60 1.08 -5.03 2.58
CA CYS A 60 1.20 -6.36 3.16
C CYS A 60 2.14 -6.33 4.37
N LEU A 61 3.26 -5.62 4.25
CA LEU A 61 4.17 -5.39 5.39
C LEU A 61 3.46 -4.67 6.55
N ALA A 62 2.69 -3.61 6.26
CA ALA A 62 1.91 -2.91 7.28
C ALA A 62 0.88 -3.84 7.96
N SER A 63 0.17 -4.66 7.19
CA SER A 63 -0.77 -5.67 7.70
C SER A 63 -0.07 -6.70 8.59
N TYR A 64 1.12 -7.16 8.18
CA TYR A 64 1.92 -8.12 8.93
C TYR A 64 2.34 -7.53 10.27
N VAL A 65 2.92 -6.33 10.27
CA VAL A 65 3.32 -5.62 11.50
C VAL A 65 2.13 -5.40 12.43
N ALA A 66 0.97 -4.97 11.91
CA ALA A 66 -0.24 -4.75 12.71
C ALA A 66 -0.93 -6.04 13.21
N SER A 67 -0.45 -7.23 12.82
CA SER A 67 -1.03 -8.51 13.21
C SER A 67 -0.27 -9.22 14.33
N PHE A 68 0.88 -8.69 14.75
CA PHE A 68 1.72 -9.28 15.78
C PHE A 68 2.13 -8.22 16.80
N SER A 69 2.30 -8.65 18.05
CA SER A 69 2.91 -7.80 19.07
C SER A 69 4.37 -7.48 18.76
N VAL A 70 4.88 -6.39 19.34
CA VAL A 70 6.30 -5.99 19.24
C VAL A 70 7.25 -7.15 19.59
N SER A 71 6.97 -7.90 20.65
CA SER A 71 7.80 -9.04 21.07
C SER A 71 7.75 -10.21 20.09
N GLN A 72 6.60 -10.43 19.45
CA GLN A 72 6.49 -11.42 18.37
C GLN A 72 7.25 -10.99 17.13
N LEU A 73 7.40 -9.69 16.84
CA LEU A 73 8.12 -9.20 15.65
C LEU A 73 9.64 -9.20 15.84
N ALA A 74 10.12 -8.97 17.06
CA ALA A 74 11.52 -8.78 17.37
C ALA A 74 12.42 -9.89 16.83
N GLY A 75 13.51 -9.51 16.15
CA GLY A 75 14.49 -10.44 15.57
C GLY A 75 14.00 -11.27 14.38
N LYS A 76 12.76 -11.11 13.91
CA LYS A 76 12.26 -11.84 12.72
C LYS A 76 12.94 -11.36 11.44
N ARG A 77 13.09 -12.29 10.50
CA ARG A 77 13.40 -11.98 9.10
C ARG A 77 12.12 -12.03 8.28
N ILE A 78 11.84 -10.96 7.54
CA ILE A 78 10.67 -10.84 6.67
C ILE A 78 11.15 -10.87 5.22
N GLY A 79 10.70 -11.87 4.45
CA GLY A 79 10.96 -11.95 3.01
C GLY A 79 9.99 -11.05 2.24
N MET A 80 10.50 -10.33 1.26
CA MET A 80 9.77 -9.35 0.45
C MET A 80 9.96 -9.69 -1.02
N PHE A 81 8.89 -10.09 -1.71
CA PHE A 81 8.92 -10.34 -3.15
C PHE A 81 8.11 -9.26 -3.88
N SER A 82 8.81 -8.40 -4.62
CA SER A 82 8.22 -7.33 -5.42
C SER A 82 8.23 -7.72 -6.89
N TYR A 83 7.10 -7.48 -7.57
CA TYR A 83 6.93 -7.76 -8.99
C TYR A 83 6.25 -6.59 -9.71
N GLY A 84 6.72 -6.29 -10.92
CA GLY A 84 6.06 -5.41 -11.88
C GLY A 84 6.06 -6.03 -13.28
N SER A 85 4.92 -5.99 -13.95
CA SER A 85 4.75 -6.51 -15.32
C SER A 85 5.66 -5.80 -16.33
N GLY A 86 6.27 -6.54 -17.25
CA GLY A 86 7.25 -6.03 -18.22
C GLY A 86 8.44 -6.95 -18.55
N LEU A 87 9.24 -7.47 -17.61
CA LEU A 87 9.09 -7.61 -16.16
C LEU A 87 10.31 -7.14 -15.38
N ALA A 88 10.08 -6.66 -14.16
CA ALA A 88 11.11 -6.42 -13.15
C ALA A 88 10.66 -7.03 -11.82
N ALA A 89 11.53 -7.83 -11.19
CA ALA A 89 11.23 -8.50 -9.94
C ALA A 89 12.45 -8.49 -9.01
N THR A 90 12.19 -8.43 -7.71
CA THR A 90 13.25 -8.52 -6.68
C THR A 90 12.71 -9.24 -5.46
N LEU A 91 13.44 -10.25 -5.01
CA LEU A 91 13.29 -10.85 -3.69
C LEU A 91 14.37 -10.29 -2.78
N PHE A 92 13.97 -9.65 -1.68
CA PHE A 92 14.87 -9.13 -0.66
C PHE A 92 14.35 -9.47 0.74
N SER A 93 15.08 -9.11 1.79
CA SER A 93 14.62 -9.37 3.16
C SER A 93 14.92 -8.21 4.11
N LEU A 94 14.06 -8.07 5.11
CA LEU A 94 14.21 -7.14 6.23
C LEU A 94 14.52 -7.94 7.50
N CYS A 95 15.40 -7.41 8.35
CA CYS A 95 15.64 -7.96 9.68
C CYS A 95 15.07 -6.98 10.72
N VAL A 96 14.12 -7.45 11.52
CA VAL A 96 13.51 -6.65 12.57
C VAL A 96 14.48 -6.55 13.75
N THR A 97 14.63 -5.34 14.31
CA THR A 97 15.44 -5.12 15.52
C THR A 97 15.00 -6.02 16.66
N THR A 98 15.92 -6.36 17.57
CA THR A 98 15.62 -7.07 18.81
C THR A 98 15.22 -6.13 19.95
N ASP A 99 15.34 -4.81 19.74
CA ASP A 99 14.96 -3.80 20.73
C ASP A 99 13.42 -3.65 20.84
N VAL A 100 12.89 -4.13 21.95
CA VAL A 100 11.46 -4.11 22.29
C VAL A 100 11.11 -3.08 23.35
N GLY A 101 12.04 -2.17 23.69
CA GLY A 101 11.79 -1.11 24.64
C GLY A 101 10.59 -0.24 24.26
N PRO A 102 9.90 0.38 25.23
CA PRO A 102 8.71 1.21 24.96
C PRO A 102 8.98 2.46 24.12
N ASN A 103 10.25 2.87 24.00
CA ASN A 103 10.70 3.99 23.15
C ASN A 103 11.52 3.50 21.94
N SER A 104 11.43 2.21 21.60
CA SER A 104 12.20 1.66 20.48
C SER A 104 11.55 2.02 19.13
N PRO A 105 12.32 2.10 18.04
CA PRO A 105 11.76 2.33 16.71
C PRO A 105 10.72 1.28 16.29
N LEU A 106 10.82 0.05 16.79
CA LEU A 106 9.83 -1.00 16.53
C LEU A 106 8.52 -0.73 17.26
N HIS A 107 8.58 -0.22 18.49
CA HIS A 107 7.39 0.19 19.23
C HIS A 107 6.66 1.33 18.51
N ASP A 108 7.39 2.36 18.07
CA ASP A 108 6.82 3.49 17.33
C ASP A 108 6.17 3.06 16.02
N LEU A 109 6.87 2.21 15.25
CA LEU A 109 6.33 1.67 14.00
C LEU A 109 5.04 0.87 14.25
N HIS A 110 5.06 -0.03 15.23
CA HIS A 110 3.89 -0.83 15.58
C HIS A 110 2.72 0.07 16.04
N ALA A 111 2.98 1.03 16.93
CA ALA A 111 2.01 1.99 17.41
C ALA A 111 1.40 2.86 16.29
N SER A 112 2.14 3.15 15.22
CA SER A 112 1.61 3.88 14.06
C SER A 112 0.61 3.07 13.21
N LEU A 113 0.50 1.75 13.45
CA LEU A 113 -0.29 0.82 12.66
C LEU A 113 -1.39 0.09 13.46
N VAL A 114 -1.46 0.27 14.79
CA VAL A 114 -2.44 -0.45 15.63
C VAL A 114 -3.89 -0.13 15.27
N ASP A 115 -4.15 1.06 14.71
CA ASP A 115 -5.47 1.51 14.31
C ASP A 115 -5.86 1.11 12.88
N LEU A 116 -5.02 0.34 12.17
CA LEU A 116 -5.20 -0.02 10.76
C LEU A 116 -6.57 -0.66 10.48
N ARG A 117 -7.02 -1.58 11.34
CA ARG A 117 -8.35 -2.21 11.23
C ARG A 117 -9.48 -1.19 11.42
N ALA A 118 -9.34 -0.28 12.38
CA ALA A 118 -10.33 0.76 12.64
C ALA A 118 -10.44 1.74 11.45
N ARG A 119 -9.31 2.16 10.90
CA ARG A 119 -9.27 3.00 9.68
C ARG A 119 -9.93 2.35 8.49
N LEU A 120 -9.70 1.05 8.28
CA LEU A 120 -10.37 0.29 7.22
C LEU A 120 -11.89 0.22 7.42
N ALA A 121 -12.36 0.13 8.67
CA ALA A 121 -13.78 0.07 9.01
C ALA A 121 -14.51 1.42 8.86
N GLN A 122 -13.78 2.55 8.94
CA GLN A 122 -14.34 3.89 8.77
C GLN A 122 -14.63 4.27 7.31
N ARG A 123 -14.25 3.42 6.34
CA ARG A 123 -14.51 3.70 4.92
C ARG A 123 -16.00 3.65 4.60
N ARG A 124 -16.43 4.49 3.65
CA ARG A 124 -17.79 4.43 3.10
C ARG A 124 -17.92 3.25 2.14
N LYS A 125 -18.93 2.41 2.36
CA LYS A 125 -19.33 1.39 1.39
C LYS A 125 -20.20 2.05 0.31
N VAL A 126 -19.82 1.82 -0.95
CA VAL A 126 -20.51 2.32 -2.14
C VAL A 126 -21.24 1.17 -2.82
N ALA A 127 -22.46 1.39 -3.29
CA ALA A 127 -23.22 0.38 -4.03
C ALA A 127 -22.61 0.15 -5.43
N PRO A 128 -22.65 -1.07 -6.00
CA PRO A 128 -22.05 -1.33 -7.31
C PRO A 128 -22.52 -0.39 -8.45
N PRO A 129 -23.80 0.01 -8.56
CA PRO A 129 -24.22 0.96 -9.58
C PRO A 129 -23.59 2.35 -9.41
N GLU A 130 -23.47 2.85 -8.17
CA GLU A 130 -22.82 4.14 -7.87
C GLU A 130 -21.32 4.07 -8.20
N PHE A 131 -20.65 2.96 -7.84
CA PHE A 131 -19.26 2.72 -8.21
C PHE A 131 -19.06 2.74 -9.74
N ALA A 132 -19.95 2.12 -10.50
CA ALA A 132 -19.87 2.12 -11.96
C ALA A 132 -19.99 3.55 -12.55
N VAL A 133 -20.85 4.39 -11.98
CA VAL A 133 -20.94 5.81 -12.36
C VAL A 133 -19.63 6.55 -12.07
N ILE A 134 -19.03 6.34 -10.89
CA ILE A 134 -17.73 6.95 -10.52
C ILE A 134 -16.62 6.51 -11.49
N MET A 135 -16.60 5.23 -11.89
CA MET A 135 -15.63 4.72 -12.87
C MET A 135 -15.83 5.34 -14.25
N LYS A 136 -17.07 5.48 -14.70
CA LYS A 136 -17.37 6.15 -15.98
C LYS A 136 -16.95 7.61 -15.96
N LEU A 137 -17.24 8.35 -14.88
CA LEU A 137 -16.78 9.73 -14.72
C LEU A 137 -15.25 9.83 -14.79
N ARG A 138 -14.52 8.89 -14.15
CA ARG A 138 -13.06 8.85 -14.21
C ARG A 138 -12.55 8.67 -15.64
N GLU A 139 -13.20 7.84 -16.45
CA GLU A 139 -12.86 7.64 -17.86
C GLU A 139 -13.10 8.93 -18.66
N GLU A 140 -14.30 9.50 -18.55
CA GLU A 140 -14.71 10.71 -19.26
C GLU A 140 -13.82 11.93 -18.95
N THR A 141 -13.29 12.01 -17.72
CA THR A 141 -12.50 13.15 -17.23
C THR A 141 -10.99 12.95 -17.34
N HIS A 142 -10.51 11.78 -17.79
CA HIS A 142 -9.10 11.41 -17.72
C HIS A 142 -8.14 12.41 -18.40
N HIS A 143 -8.58 13.03 -19.50
CA HIS A 143 -7.81 13.99 -20.30
C HIS A 143 -8.42 15.39 -20.35
N GLN A 144 -9.41 15.70 -19.52
CA GLN A 144 -10.10 16.99 -19.59
C GLN A 144 -9.28 18.14 -19.00
N ALA A 145 -9.28 19.27 -19.72
CA ALA A 145 -8.74 20.55 -19.29
C ALA A 145 -9.47 21.68 -20.06
N PRO A 146 -9.99 22.73 -19.39
CA PRO A 146 -10.07 22.89 -17.94
C PRO A 146 -11.10 21.95 -17.29
N TYR A 147 -10.91 21.60 -16.03
CA TYR A 147 -11.81 20.72 -15.28
C TYR A 147 -11.80 21.02 -13.78
N THR A 148 -12.98 20.98 -13.15
CA THR A 148 -13.15 21.05 -11.69
C THR A 148 -13.78 19.73 -11.23
N PRO A 149 -13.10 18.92 -10.38
CA PRO A 149 -13.65 17.68 -9.86
C PRO A 149 -14.97 17.88 -9.11
N VAL A 150 -15.92 16.97 -9.33
CA VAL A 150 -17.31 17.06 -8.80
C VAL A 150 -17.59 16.11 -7.64
N GLY A 151 -16.59 15.35 -7.18
CA GLY A 151 -16.75 14.41 -6.07
C GLY A 151 -17.01 15.10 -4.73
N PRO A 152 -17.81 14.51 -3.83
CA PRO A 152 -18.10 15.09 -2.53
C PRO A 152 -16.84 15.12 -1.65
N LEU A 153 -16.56 16.27 -1.03
CA LEU A 153 -15.42 16.41 -0.12
C LEU A 153 -15.67 15.78 1.25
N ASP A 154 -16.93 15.69 1.67
CA ASP A 154 -17.33 15.11 2.98
C ASP A 154 -17.01 13.62 3.11
N ASP A 155 -16.78 12.94 1.98
CA ASP A 155 -16.37 11.53 1.93
C ASP A 155 -14.87 11.32 2.20
N LEU A 156 -14.06 12.39 2.15
CA LEU A 156 -12.62 12.30 2.33
C LEU A 156 -12.24 12.35 3.82
N PHE A 157 -11.18 11.62 4.18
CA PHE A 157 -10.66 11.68 5.54
C PHE A 157 -10.07 13.07 5.86
N PRO A 158 -10.11 13.51 7.13
CA PRO A 158 -9.47 14.76 7.55
C PRO A 158 -8.00 14.81 7.16
N GLY A 159 -7.52 15.97 6.72
CA GLY A 159 -6.15 16.15 6.27
C GLY A 159 -5.82 15.55 4.90
N THR A 160 -6.77 14.96 4.17
CA THR A 160 -6.56 14.48 2.81
C THR A 160 -6.34 15.64 1.83
N TRP A 161 -5.29 15.53 1.02
CA TRP A 161 -5.10 16.38 -0.16
C TRP A 161 -6.01 15.91 -1.29
N TYR A 162 -6.66 16.85 -1.98
CA TYR A 162 -7.53 16.57 -3.12
C TYR A 162 -7.23 17.52 -4.28
N LEU A 163 -7.57 17.08 -5.49
CA LEU A 163 -7.47 17.90 -6.71
C LEU A 163 -8.61 18.93 -6.69
N ALA A 164 -8.26 20.21 -6.64
CA ALA A 164 -9.22 21.32 -6.65
C ALA A 164 -9.60 21.74 -8.07
N SER A 165 -8.62 21.80 -8.99
CA SER A 165 -8.86 22.10 -10.39
C SER A 165 -7.71 21.68 -11.31
N VAL A 166 -8.02 21.56 -12.60
CA VAL A 166 -7.08 21.47 -13.72
C VAL A 166 -7.37 22.65 -14.62
N ASP A 167 -6.38 23.49 -14.91
CA ASP A 167 -6.58 24.64 -15.80
C ASP A 167 -6.39 24.27 -17.29
N SER A 168 -6.58 25.25 -18.19
CA SER A 168 -6.45 25.05 -19.64
C SER A 168 -5.04 24.65 -20.10
N MET A 169 -4.02 24.83 -19.26
CA MET A 169 -2.63 24.41 -19.50
C MET A 169 -2.30 23.08 -18.81
N HIS A 170 -3.31 22.35 -18.33
CA HIS A 170 -3.17 21.09 -17.59
C HIS A 170 -2.43 21.22 -16.25
N ARG A 171 -2.27 22.43 -15.71
CA ARG A 171 -1.69 22.63 -14.38
C ARG A 171 -2.72 22.22 -13.33
N ARG A 172 -2.28 21.43 -12.36
CA ARG A 172 -3.14 20.86 -11.30
C ARG A 172 -3.00 21.66 -10.03
N HIS A 173 -4.13 22.11 -9.48
CA HIS A 173 -4.18 22.81 -8.21
C HIS A 173 -4.76 21.88 -7.15
N TYR A 174 -4.12 21.84 -5.98
CA TYR A 174 -4.51 20.96 -4.89
C TYR A 174 -4.87 21.77 -3.65
N GLN A 175 -5.83 21.26 -2.89
CA GLN A 175 -6.20 21.78 -1.59
C GLN A 175 -6.21 20.63 -0.59
N ARG A 176 -6.26 20.97 0.70
CA ARG A 176 -6.22 19.99 1.79
C ARG A 176 -7.39 20.24 2.72
N LEU A 177 -8.10 19.17 3.08
CA LEU A 177 -9.09 19.26 4.15
C LEU A 177 -8.41 19.63 5.48
N PRO A 178 -9.12 20.34 6.37
CA PRO A 178 -8.65 20.57 7.73
C PRO A 178 -8.25 19.26 8.42
N ILE A 179 -7.19 19.31 9.22
CA ILE A 179 -6.82 18.20 10.09
C ILE A 179 -7.79 18.21 11.28
N ALA A 180 -8.45 17.09 11.55
CA ALA A 180 -9.30 16.97 12.73
C ALA A 180 -8.45 17.13 14.01
N SER A 181 -8.79 18.09 14.85
CA SER A 181 -8.15 18.29 16.16
C SER A 181 -8.79 17.31 17.14
N ILE A 182 -8.09 16.23 17.50
CA ILE A 182 -8.56 15.27 18.51
C ILE A 182 -7.95 15.67 19.86
N ASN A 183 -8.82 15.95 20.85
CA ASN A 183 -8.53 16.15 22.28
C ASN A 183 -7.10 15.83 22.74
N GLY A 184 -6.20 16.82 22.68
CA GLY A 184 -4.94 16.83 23.44
C GLY A 184 -3.82 15.87 23.02
N LYS A 185 -4.01 15.04 21.97
CA LYS A 185 -2.91 14.33 21.31
C LYS A 185 -3.10 14.47 19.81
N ALA A 186 -2.15 15.14 19.17
CA ALA A 186 -2.14 15.32 17.72
C ALA A 186 -2.36 13.96 17.03
N PRO A 187 -3.19 13.88 15.97
CA PRO A 187 -3.17 12.70 15.10
C PRO A 187 -1.72 12.50 14.71
N VAL A 188 -1.21 11.25 14.77
CA VAL A 188 0.18 10.91 14.46
C VAL A 188 0.58 11.70 13.23
N ALA A 189 1.27 12.82 13.47
CA ALA A 189 1.84 13.60 12.42
C ALA A 189 2.87 12.64 11.90
N THR A 190 2.61 12.05 10.74
CA THR A 190 3.70 11.52 9.93
C THR A 190 4.60 12.73 9.77
N THR A 191 5.65 12.82 10.59
CA THR A 191 6.74 13.75 10.40
C THR A 191 7.44 13.29 9.13
N LEU A 192 6.81 13.54 7.99
CA LEU A 192 7.51 14.15 6.89
C LEU A 192 8.08 15.42 7.51
N LYS A 193 9.34 15.37 7.94
CA LYS A 193 10.13 16.57 8.16
C LYS A 193 9.74 17.52 7.04
N GLU A 194 9.29 18.72 7.42
CA GLU A 194 8.91 19.78 6.50
C GLU A 194 9.89 19.75 5.32
N PHE A 195 9.42 19.29 4.16
CA PHE A 195 10.18 19.46 2.94
C PHE A 195 10.15 20.97 2.73
N ASN A 196 11.23 21.60 3.17
CA ASN A 196 11.42 23.04 3.12
C ASN A 196 10.93 23.55 1.75
N SER A 197 9.90 24.38 1.79
CA SER A 197 9.29 25.04 0.64
C SER A 197 10.19 26.14 0.04
N SER A 198 11.49 26.10 0.30
CA SER A 198 12.46 27.12 -0.11
C SER A 198 13.31 26.75 -1.34
N GLU A 199 13.16 25.58 -1.96
CA GLU A 199 13.93 25.22 -3.17
C GLU A 199 13.12 24.53 -4.28
N VAL A 200 11.96 25.11 -4.62
CA VAL A 200 11.41 24.93 -5.98
C VAL A 200 11.49 26.28 -6.68
N THR A 201 12.71 26.68 -7.06
CA THR A 201 12.88 27.75 -8.05
C THR A 201 12.47 27.19 -9.40
N THR A 202 11.33 27.65 -9.89
CA THR A 202 10.91 27.54 -11.29
C THR A 202 11.85 28.37 -12.17
N ASN A 203 13.07 27.89 -12.40
CA ASN A 203 13.96 28.47 -13.41
C ASN A 203 13.63 27.88 -14.78
N GLY A 204 12.42 28.18 -15.24
CA GLY A 204 12.07 28.17 -16.65
C GLY A 204 12.29 29.56 -17.22
N GLN A 205 13.54 29.96 -17.42
CA GLN A 205 13.89 31.11 -18.26
C GLN A 205 14.76 30.61 -19.41
N ALA A 206 14.20 30.66 -20.62
CA ALA A 206 14.97 30.55 -21.85
C ALA A 206 15.82 31.83 -21.99
N ILE A 207 17.13 31.68 -21.96
CA ILE A 207 18.06 32.77 -22.28
C ILE A 207 18.12 32.85 -23.81
N ALA A 208 17.69 33.99 -24.36
CA ALA A 208 17.93 34.35 -25.75
C ALA A 208 19.44 34.56 -25.95
N HIS A 209 20.03 33.91 -26.95
CA HIS A 209 21.35 34.26 -27.45
C HIS A 209 21.20 35.06 -28.74
N GLU A 210 21.53 36.34 -28.66
CA GLU A 210 21.92 37.14 -29.81
C GLU A 210 23.31 36.68 -30.29
N THR A 211 23.40 36.34 -31.56
CA THR A 211 24.49 36.70 -32.48
C THR A 211 23.91 36.76 -33.88
#